data_AF-A0A016W9F8-F1
#
_entry.id   AF-A0A016W9F8-F1
#
_cell.length_a   1.000
_cell.length_b   1.000
_cell.length_c   1.000
_cell.angle_alpha   90.00
_cell.angle_beta   90.00
_cell.angle_gamma   90.00
#
_symmetry.space_group_name_H-M   'P 1'
#
loop_
_entity.id
_entity.type
_entity.pdbx_description
1 polymer ?
#
loop_
_entity_poly.entity_id
_entity_poly.type
_entity_poly.pdbx_seq_one_letter_code
_entity_poly.pdbx_strand_id
1 'polypeptide(L)'
;MVSPFRVGSTVNARRLSVNDSYRDVENNIRSAIAKLNELWDQVHMSESARVTRVGVAFGHIAKLLSDMVTSEESMVTAVASDIENGLNRIERMRSQLGMEPWENRKAPPGSVELLKSIESEIKKLRPLYEARQQEQEQLIEQLEQLSYRLGIEEENPARGCDDVRIIFVHHPEYNMKTRAVMHMLSFRGRGFITIE
;
A
#
# COMPACT_ATOMS: atom_id res chain seq x y z
N MET A 1 -37.31 28.61 -26.28
CA MET A 1 -36.59 27.33 -26.44
C MET A 1 -35.56 27.26 -25.31
N VAL A 2 -35.80 26.41 -24.33
CA VAL A 2 -34.99 26.31 -23.10
C VAL A 2 -34.05 25.12 -23.24
N SER A 3 -32.76 25.37 -23.07
CA SER A 3 -31.68 24.38 -23.10
C SER A 3 -31.89 23.29 -22.03
N PRO A 4 -31.73 21.99 -22.36
CA PRO A 4 -32.13 20.90 -21.47
C PRO A 4 -31.07 20.46 -20.46
N PHE A 5 -29.92 21.12 -20.34
CA PHE A 5 -28.88 20.70 -19.39
C PHE A 5 -29.08 21.36 -18.02
N ARG A 6 -30.06 20.84 -17.29
CA ARG A 6 -30.25 21.09 -15.85
C ARG A 6 -29.05 20.51 -15.08
N VAL A 7 -28.34 21.41 -14.41
CA VAL A 7 -27.33 21.14 -13.38
C VAL A 7 -27.95 20.24 -12.29
N GLY A 8 -27.31 19.11 -11.99
CA GLY A 8 -27.83 18.16 -11.00
C GLY A 8 -26.97 16.92 -10.77
N SER A 9 -25.68 17.09 -10.52
CA SER A 9 -24.81 16.20 -9.73
C SER A 9 -23.38 16.70 -9.94
N THR A 10 -22.69 17.02 -8.86
CA THR A 10 -21.28 17.40 -8.88
C THR A 10 -20.45 16.24 -9.42
N VAL A 11 -20.23 16.21 -10.73
CA VAL A 11 -19.28 15.30 -11.35
C VAL A 11 -17.91 15.75 -10.88
N ASN A 12 -17.38 15.07 -9.86
CA ASN A 12 -16.04 15.27 -9.32
C ASN A 12 -15.05 15.53 -10.47
N ALA A 13 -14.37 16.67 -10.50
CA ALA A 13 -13.41 17.03 -11.57
C ALA A 13 -12.33 15.95 -11.77
N ARG A 14 -12.00 15.20 -10.71
CA ARG A 14 -11.12 14.02 -10.74
C ARG A 14 -11.66 12.88 -11.62
N ARG A 15 -12.98 12.66 -11.65
CA ARG A 15 -13.64 11.64 -12.50
C ARG A 15 -13.72 12.06 -13.96
N LEU A 16 -13.87 13.36 -14.23
CA LEU A 16 -13.82 13.90 -15.60
C LEU A 16 -12.43 13.66 -16.21
N SER A 17 -11.36 13.98 -15.48
CA SER A 17 -9.98 13.71 -15.93
C SER A 17 -9.68 12.24 -16.24
N VAL A 18 -10.22 11.31 -15.45
CA VAL A 18 -10.07 9.86 -15.69
C VAL A 18 -10.88 9.41 -16.91
N ASN A 19 -12.10 9.94 -17.09
CA ASN A 19 -12.95 9.62 -18.23
C ASN A 19 -12.41 10.19 -19.55
N ASP A 20 -11.78 11.37 -19.51
CA ASP A 20 -11.12 11.96 -20.68
C ASP A 20 -9.89 11.13 -21.06
N SER A 21 -9.10 10.67 -20.08
CA SER A 21 -8.00 9.74 -20.31
C SER A 21 -8.46 8.39 -20.88
N TYR A 22 -9.64 7.89 -20.46
CA TYR A 22 -10.22 6.68 -21.03
C TYR A 22 -10.54 6.84 -22.53
N ARG A 23 -11.12 7.99 -22.91
CA ARG A 23 -11.40 8.29 -24.32
C ARG A 23 -10.13 8.37 -25.16
N ASP A 24 -9.05 8.90 -24.61
CA ASP A 24 -7.76 8.94 -25.30
C ASP A 24 -7.20 7.53 -25.54
N VAL A 25 -7.28 6.64 -24.54
CA VAL A 25 -6.88 5.23 -24.67
C VAL A 25 -7.73 4.52 -25.73
N GLU A 26 -9.04 4.73 -25.71
CA GLU A 26 -9.95 4.15 -26.70
C GLU A 26 -9.62 4.62 -28.13
N ASN A 27 -9.38 5.92 -28.32
CA ASN A 27 -8.99 6.48 -29.61
C ASN A 27 -7.64 5.94 -30.09
N ASN A 28 -6.68 5.75 -29.19
CA ASN A 28 -5.39 5.15 -29.51
C ASN A 28 -5.53 3.68 -29.93
N ILE A 29 -6.33 2.89 -29.22
CA ILE A 29 -6.61 1.49 -29.58
C ILE A 29 -7.29 1.42 -30.95
N ARG A 30 -8.30 2.25 -31.20
CA ARG A 30 -8.99 2.30 -32.51
C ARG A 30 -8.04 2.66 -33.64
N SER A 31 -7.19 3.67 -33.44
CA SER A 31 -6.20 4.11 -34.44
C SER A 31 -5.14 3.03 -34.71
N ALA A 32 -4.69 2.32 -33.67
CA ALA A 32 -3.76 1.22 -33.80
C ALA A 32 -4.36 0.04 -34.58
N ILE A 33 -5.62 -0.33 -34.31
CA ILE A 33 -6.32 -1.39 -35.04
C ILE A 33 -6.53 -1.00 -36.52
N ALA A 34 -6.91 0.24 -36.80
CA ALA A 34 -7.05 0.73 -38.17
C ALA A 34 -5.73 0.60 -38.96
N LYS A 35 -4.61 1.01 -38.35
CA LYS A 35 -3.28 0.86 -38.95
C LYS A 35 -2.85 -0.61 -39.12
N LEU A 36 -3.19 -1.48 -38.18
CA LEU A 36 -2.94 -2.92 -38.31
C LEU A 36 -3.74 -3.52 -39.48
N ASN A 37 -4.99 -3.11 -39.68
CA ASN A 37 -5.80 -3.53 -40.81
C ASN A 37 -5.17 -3.09 -42.14
N GLU A 38 -4.73 -1.84 -42.26
CA GLU A 38 -4.01 -1.35 -43.46
C GLU A 38 -2.76 -2.19 -43.76
N LEU A 39 -1.98 -2.56 -42.74
CA LEU A 39 -0.80 -3.41 -42.90
C LEU A 39 -1.16 -4.85 -43.28
N TRP A 40 -2.24 -5.40 -42.71
CA TRP A 40 -2.72 -6.74 -43.05
C TRP A 40 -3.30 -6.80 -44.46
N ASP A 41 -3.88 -5.72 -44.95
CA ASP A 41 -4.35 -5.58 -46.33
C ASP A 41 -3.17 -5.58 -47.32
N GLN A 42 -2.07 -4.89 -47.00
CA GLN A 42 -0.86 -4.86 -47.84
C GLN A 42 -0.22 -6.24 -48.03
N VAL A 43 -0.36 -7.15 -47.05
CA VAL A 43 0.21 -8.51 -47.09
C VAL A 43 -0.85 -9.55 -47.47
N HIS A 44 -2.06 -9.13 -47.83
CA HIS A 44 -3.19 -10.02 -48.14
C HIS A 44 -3.44 -11.09 -47.06
N MET A 45 -3.35 -10.69 -45.78
CA MET A 45 -3.52 -11.61 -44.65
C MET A 45 -4.98 -12.08 -44.54
N SER A 46 -5.18 -13.38 -44.33
CA SER A 46 -6.50 -13.98 -44.14
C SER A 46 -7.18 -13.51 -42.86
N GLU A 47 -8.51 -13.42 -42.90
CA GLU A 47 -9.33 -12.95 -41.76
C GLU A 47 -9.11 -13.80 -40.49
N SER A 48 -8.98 -15.13 -40.62
CA SER A 48 -8.72 -16.01 -39.48
C SER A 48 -7.39 -15.69 -38.77
N ALA A 49 -6.35 -15.31 -39.51
CA ALA A 49 -5.07 -14.91 -38.95
C ALA A 49 -5.15 -13.52 -38.28
N ARG A 50 -5.94 -12.59 -38.85
CA ARG A 50 -6.22 -11.28 -38.24
C ARG A 50 -6.92 -11.43 -36.90
N VAL A 51 -8.03 -12.17 -36.87
CA VAL A 51 -8.80 -12.44 -35.64
C VAL A 51 -7.94 -13.08 -34.56
N THR A 52 -7.09 -14.05 -34.93
CA THR A 52 -6.16 -14.67 -33.97
C THR A 52 -5.18 -13.65 -33.37
N ARG A 53 -4.56 -12.81 -34.20
CA ARG A 53 -3.61 -11.78 -33.74
C ARG A 53 -4.28 -10.72 -32.87
N VAL A 54 -5.48 -10.27 -33.26
CA VAL A 54 -6.30 -9.34 -32.48
C VAL A 54 -6.69 -9.96 -31.13
N GLY A 55 -7.10 -11.23 -31.12
CA GLY A 55 -7.45 -11.97 -29.92
C GLY A 55 -6.30 -12.06 -28.92
N VAL A 56 -5.08 -12.32 -29.39
CA VAL A 56 -3.87 -12.32 -28.55
C VAL A 56 -3.61 -10.93 -27.96
N ALA A 57 -3.70 -9.86 -28.77
CA ALA A 57 -3.50 -8.49 -28.29
C ALA A 57 -4.53 -8.08 -27.22
N PHE A 58 -5.81 -8.37 -27.43
CA PHE A 58 -6.84 -8.13 -26.43
C PHE A 58 -6.69 -9.01 -25.20
N GLY A 59 -6.20 -10.24 -25.35
CA GLY A 59 -5.84 -11.10 -24.22
C GLY A 59 -4.77 -10.46 -23.33
N HIS A 60 -3.74 -9.85 -23.92
CA HIS A 60 -2.73 -9.11 -23.17
C HIS A 60 -3.30 -7.87 -22.46
N ILE A 61 -4.17 -7.10 -23.12
CA ILE A 61 -4.83 -5.95 -22.51
C ILE A 61 -5.72 -6.39 -21.34
N ALA A 62 -6.53 -7.42 -21.52
CA ALA A 62 -7.42 -7.95 -20.48
C ALA A 62 -6.62 -8.43 -19.27
N LYS A 63 -5.50 -9.12 -19.50
CA LYS A 63 -4.60 -9.54 -18.43
C LYS A 63 -4.02 -8.34 -17.68
N LEU A 64 -3.50 -7.34 -18.39
CA LEU A 64 -2.95 -6.14 -17.76
C LEU A 64 -3.99 -5.42 -16.89
N LEU A 65 -5.22 -5.27 -17.40
CA LEU A 65 -6.31 -4.64 -16.65
C LEU A 65 -6.66 -5.44 -15.39
N SER A 66 -6.70 -6.78 -15.49
CA SER A 66 -6.91 -7.65 -14.33
C SER A 66 -5.78 -7.52 -13.31
N ASP A 67 -4.53 -7.49 -13.76
CA ASP A 67 -3.35 -7.33 -12.89
C ASP A 67 -3.37 -5.97 -12.18
N MET A 68 -3.80 -4.89 -12.85
CA MET A 68 -3.97 -3.57 -12.24
C MET A 68 -5.08 -3.57 -11.18
N VAL A 69 -6.24 -4.15 -11.48
CA VAL A 69 -7.36 -4.21 -10.52
C VAL A 69 -6.98 -5.03 -9.28
N THR A 70 -6.43 -6.22 -9.48
CA THR A 70 -5.99 -7.08 -8.36
C THR A 70 -4.89 -6.44 -7.52
N SER A 71 -3.97 -5.69 -8.14
CA SER A 71 -2.97 -4.91 -7.41
C SER A 71 -3.62 -3.86 -6.50
N GLU A 72 -4.64 -3.14 -6.99
CA GLU A 72 -5.32 -2.13 -6.20
C GLU A 72 -6.21 -2.74 -5.10
N GLU A 73 -6.89 -3.85 -5.37
CA GLU A 73 -7.63 -4.61 -4.35
C GLU A 73 -6.71 -5.09 -3.22
N SER A 74 -5.53 -5.61 -3.58
CA SER A 74 -4.50 -6.01 -2.63
C SER A 74 -4.00 -4.83 -1.80
N MET A 75 -3.76 -3.68 -2.43
CA MET A 75 -3.36 -2.46 -1.72
C MET A 75 -4.44 -2.00 -0.75
N VAL A 76 -5.72 -1.98 -1.14
CA VAL A 76 -6.83 -1.59 -0.27
C VAL A 76 -6.92 -2.52 0.95
N THR A 77 -6.76 -3.82 0.74
CA THR A 77 -6.77 -4.81 1.82
C THR A 77 -5.58 -4.63 2.77
N ALA A 78 -4.39 -4.36 2.22
CA ALA A 78 -3.20 -4.07 3.01
C ALA A 78 -3.37 -2.79 3.85
N VAL A 79 -3.89 -1.71 3.27
CA VAL A 79 -4.17 -0.45 3.98
C VAL A 79 -5.18 -0.67 5.11
N ALA A 80 -6.21 -1.48 4.91
CA ALA A 80 -7.17 -1.81 5.96
C ALA A 80 -6.51 -2.53 7.14
N SER A 81 -5.67 -3.53 6.86
CA SER A 81 -4.87 -4.25 7.87
C SER A 81 -3.89 -3.32 8.59
N ASP A 82 -3.20 -2.44 7.87
CA ASP A 82 -2.26 -1.48 8.45
C ASP A 82 -2.94 -0.47 9.36
N ILE A 83 -4.17 -0.05 9.02
CA ILE A 83 -4.99 0.82 9.87
C ILE A 83 -5.36 0.08 11.17
N GLU A 84 -5.83 -1.16 11.08
CA GLU A 84 -6.20 -1.97 12.26
C GLU A 84 -4.99 -2.21 13.17
N ASN A 85 -3.86 -2.65 12.59
CA ASN A 85 -2.62 -2.85 13.33
C ASN A 85 -2.09 -1.55 13.93
N GLY A 86 -2.18 -0.44 13.21
CA GLY A 86 -1.77 0.87 13.67
C GLY A 86 -2.62 1.38 14.83
N LEU A 87 -3.94 1.20 14.78
CA LEU A 87 -4.86 1.52 15.87
C LEU A 87 -4.55 0.69 17.12
N ASN A 88 -4.44 -0.63 16.97
CA ASN A 88 -4.08 -1.54 18.06
C ASN A 88 -2.74 -1.15 18.71
N ARG A 89 -1.76 -0.74 17.89
CA ARG A 89 -0.45 -0.30 18.39
C ARG A 89 -0.54 1.02 19.15
N ILE A 90 -1.29 2.00 18.66
CA ILE A 90 -1.52 3.28 19.35
C ILE A 90 -2.20 3.03 20.69
N GLU A 91 -3.23 2.20 20.73
CA GLU A 91 -3.97 1.89 21.96
C GLU A 91 -3.07 1.23 23.01
N ARG A 92 -2.22 0.26 22.61
CA ARG A 92 -1.22 -0.35 23.50
C ARG A 92 -0.21 0.66 24.02
N MET A 93 0.40 1.47 23.15
CA MET A 93 1.39 2.46 23.58
C MET A 93 0.76 3.50 24.53
N ARG A 94 -0.48 3.93 24.26
CA ARG A 94 -1.17 4.89 25.12
C ARG A 94 -1.60 4.29 26.45
N SER A 95 -2.09 3.05 26.48
CA SER A 95 -2.44 2.39 27.75
C SER A 95 -1.21 2.16 28.63
N GLN A 96 -0.08 1.76 28.04
CA GLN A 96 1.20 1.62 28.74
C GLN A 96 1.74 2.96 29.27
N LEU A 97 1.48 4.06 28.56
CA LEU A 97 1.84 5.41 29.00
C LEU A 97 0.80 6.04 29.95
N GLY A 98 -0.33 5.38 30.22
CA GLY A 98 -1.42 5.91 31.05
C GLY A 98 -2.15 7.10 30.41
N MET A 99 -2.20 7.15 29.08
CA MET A 99 -2.83 8.24 28.30
C MET A 99 -4.24 7.86 27.81
N GLU A 100 -5.08 8.87 27.58
CA GLU A 100 -6.43 8.69 27.04
C GLU A 100 -6.44 8.04 25.63
N PRO A 101 -7.46 7.22 25.30
CA PRO A 101 -7.60 6.59 23.99
C PRO A 101 -7.56 7.59 22.83
N TRP A 102 -7.00 7.17 21.68
CA TRP A 102 -6.89 8.02 20.51
C TRP A 102 -8.19 8.03 19.70
N GLU A 103 -8.87 9.16 19.66
CA GLU A 103 -10.01 9.38 18.77
C GLU A 103 -9.59 10.14 17.51
N ASN A 104 -9.79 9.54 16.33
CA ASN A 104 -9.70 10.27 15.08
C ASN A 104 -11.06 10.91 14.73
N ARG A 105 -11.15 12.24 14.84
CA ARG A 105 -12.36 13.01 14.50
C ARG A 105 -12.39 13.56 13.08
N LYS A 106 -11.31 13.38 12.30
CA LYS A 106 -11.11 14.14 11.05
C LYS A 106 -11.05 13.26 9.78
N ALA A 107 -10.57 12.02 9.88
CA ALA A 107 -10.35 11.19 8.69
C ALA A 107 -11.44 10.11 8.55
N PRO A 108 -11.99 9.91 7.33
CA PRO A 108 -12.92 8.80 7.07
C PRO A 108 -12.25 7.44 7.31
N PRO A 109 -13.02 6.43 7.78
CA PRO A 109 -12.51 5.07 7.98
C PRO A 109 -11.99 4.49 6.65
N GLY A 110 -10.84 3.83 6.68
CA GLY A 110 -10.20 3.23 5.49
C GLY A 110 -9.49 4.21 4.56
N SER A 111 -9.43 5.51 4.89
CA SER A 111 -8.73 6.50 4.07
C SER A 111 -7.21 6.46 4.25
N VAL A 112 -6.46 6.75 3.20
CA VAL A 112 -4.99 6.92 3.29
C VAL A 112 -4.61 8.08 4.23
N GLU A 113 -5.51 9.05 4.42
CA GLU A 113 -5.34 10.14 5.39
C GLU A 113 -5.40 9.63 6.83
N LEU A 114 -6.27 8.65 7.13
CA LEU A 114 -6.29 7.97 8.42
C LEU A 114 -4.97 7.25 8.67
N LEU A 115 -4.44 6.52 7.69
CA LEU A 115 -3.13 5.86 7.82
C LEU A 115 -2.02 6.86 8.14
N LYS A 116 -1.93 7.99 7.42
CA LYS A 116 -0.94 9.04 7.70
C LYS A 116 -1.08 9.65 9.09
N SER A 117 -2.32 9.83 9.56
CA SER A 117 -2.57 10.34 10.90
C SER A 117 -2.12 9.34 11.98
N ILE A 118 -2.37 8.05 11.78
CA ILE A 118 -1.90 6.95 12.63
C ILE A 118 -0.37 6.93 12.68
N GLU A 119 0.30 6.95 11.52
CA GLU A 119 1.77 6.98 11.45
C GLU A 119 2.35 8.18 12.18
N SER A 120 1.74 9.37 12.02
CA SER A 120 2.17 10.58 12.70
C SER A 120 2.03 10.47 14.22
N GLU A 121 1.00 9.80 14.69
CA GLU A 121 0.74 9.61 16.12
C GLU A 121 1.70 8.57 16.72
N ILE A 122 1.92 7.45 16.03
CA ILE A 122 2.95 6.46 16.40
C ILE A 122 4.32 7.13 16.48
N LYS A 123 4.65 8.02 15.55
CA LYS A 123 5.92 8.76 15.56
C LYS A 123 6.08 9.67 16.78
N LYS A 124 4.99 10.26 17.29
CA LYS A 124 5.01 11.08 18.51
C LYS A 124 5.09 10.24 19.78
N LEU A 125 4.40 9.10 19.81
CA LEU A 125 4.38 8.21 20.98
C LEU A 125 5.71 7.47 21.16
N ARG A 126 6.42 7.18 20.06
CA ARG A 126 7.70 6.46 20.08
C ARG A 126 8.73 7.02 21.07
N PRO A 127 9.14 8.30 21.02
CA PRO A 127 10.15 8.82 21.96
C PRO A 127 9.68 8.80 23.41
N LEU A 128 8.38 8.99 23.67
CA LEU A 128 7.82 8.91 25.03
C LEU A 128 7.87 7.48 25.57
N TYR A 129 7.55 6.52 24.70
CA TYR A 129 7.61 5.11 25.03
C TYR A 129 9.05 4.65 25.29
N GLU A 130 9.99 5.03 24.43
CA GLU A 130 11.42 4.73 24.60
C GLU A 130 11.99 5.34 25.90
N ALA A 131 11.64 6.59 26.22
CA ALA A 131 12.05 7.23 27.47
C ALA A 131 11.52 6.50 28.70
N ARG A 132 10.23 6.13 28.70
CA ARG A 132 9.63 5.34 29.79
C ARG A 132 10.27 3.96 29.93
N GLN A 133 10.59 3.31 28.82
CA GLN A 133 11.22 2.00 28.86
C GLN A 133 12.66 2.08 29.41
N GLN A 134 13.41 3.13 29.06
CA GLN A 134 14.72 3.40 29.65
C GLN A 134 14.63 3.69 31.15
N GLU A 135 13.63 4.47 31.59
CA GLU A 135 13.38 4.71 33.02
C GLU A 135 13.09 3.39 33.76
N GLN A 136 12.25 2.53 33.19
CA GLN A 136 11.94 1.22 33.77
C GLN A 136 13.18 0.33 33.85
N GLU A 137 14.00 0.28 32.81
CA GLU A 137 15.23 -0.51 32.78
C GLU A 137 16.23 -0.05 33.85
N GLN A 138 16.41 1.27 34.01
CA GLN A 138 17.26 1.83 35.07
C GLN A 138 16.73 1.52 36.47
N LEU A 139 15.41 1.58 36.68
CA LEU A 139 14.80 1.23 37.96
C LEU A 139 14.94 -0.25 38.28
N ILE A 140 14.79 -1.12 37.28
CA ILE A 140 15.02 -2.57 37.41
C ILE A 140 16.48 -2.82 37.78
N GLU A 141 17.44 -2.20 37.09
CA GLU A 141 18.86 -2.35 37.40
C GLU A 141 19.17 -1.90 38.84
N GLN A 142 18.61 -0.77 39.28
CA GLN A 142 18.75 -0.30 40.65
C GLN A 142 18.11 -1.26 41.67
N LEU A 143 16.95 -1.82 41.36
CA LEU A 143 16.30 -2.83 42.20
C LEU A 143 17.14 -4.10 42.30
N GLU A 144 17.67 -4.61 41.19
CA GLU A 144 18.57 -5.77 41.18
C GLU A 144 19.82 -5.52 42.03
N GLN A 145 20.43 -4.34 41.90
CA GLN A 145 21.58 -3.94 42.72
C GLN A 145 21.23 -3.88 44.22
N LEU A 146 20.07 -3.34 44.57
CA LEU A 146 19.60 -3.28 45.96
C LEU A 146 19.25 -4.67 46.51
N SER A 147 18.58 -5.52 45.72
CA SER A 147 18.24 -6.90 46.07
C SER A 147 19.49 -7.71 46.35
N TYR A 148 20.51 -7.60 45.49
CA TYR A 148 21.81 -8.22 45.66
C TYR A 148 22.48 -7.79 46.98
N ARG A 149 22.49 -6.48 47.27
CA ARG A 149 23.09 -5.94 48.50
C ARG A 149 22.35 -6.37 49.77
N LEU A 150 21.05 -6.60 49.69
CA LEU A 150 20.22 -7.03 50.80
C LEU A 150 20.23 -8.56 50.99
N GLY A 151 20.88 -9.31 50.10
CA GLY A 151 20.90 -10.79 50.13
C GLY A 151 19.53 -11.40 49.85
N ILE A 152 18.64 -10.65 49.20
CA ILE A 152 17.32 -11.13 48.77
C ILE A 152 17.54 -11.74 47.39
N GLU A 153 17.69 -13.07 47.35
CA GLU A 153 17.53 -13.82 46.11
C GLU A 153 16.04 -13.81 45.76
N GLU A 154 15.61 -12.90 44.88
CA GLU A 154 14.26 -12.97 44.34
C GLU A 154 14.14 -14.23 43.46
N GLU A 155 13.50 -15.27 44.01
CA GLU A 155 12.83 -16.29 43.21
C GLU A 155 11.63 -15.61 42.51
N ASN A 156 11.88 -14.94 41.38
CA ASN A 156 10.84 -14.22 40.64
C ASN A 156 10.26 -15.13 39.54
N PRO A 157 9.04 -15.70 39.70
CA PRO A 157 8.42 -16.58 38.71
C PRO A 157 7.91 -15.85 37.45
N ALA A 158 8.09 -14.52 37.32
CA ALA A 158 7.56 -13.73 36.21
C ALA A 158 8.44 -13.70 34.94
N ARG A 159 9.60 -14.40 34.91
CA ARG A 159 10.43 -14.54 33.69
C ARG A 159 9.77 -15.35 32.55
N GLY A 160 8.51 -15.76 32.70
CA GLY A 160 7.77 -16.57 31.74
C GLY A 160 6.68 -15.85 30.95
N CYS A 161 6.65 -14.51 30.87
CA CYS A 161 5.67 -13.81 30.03
C CYS A 161 6.36 -13.03 28.91
N ASP A 162 6.58 -13.74 27.81
CA ASP A 162 6.71 -13.28 26.42
C ASP A 162 7.34 -11.90 26.23
N ASP A 163 8.68 -11.92 26.23
CA ASP A 163 9.52 -10.91 25.59
C ASP A 163 9.28 -10.98 24.07
N VAL A 164 8.10 -10.53 23.61
CA VAL A 164 7.90 -10.16 22.21
C VAL A 164 8.64 -8.86 22.03
N ARG A 165 9.97 -8.99 21.88
CA ARG A 165 10.82 -7.95 21.29
C ARG A 165 10.06 -7.40 20.11
N ILE A 166 9.57 -6.16 20.24
CA ILE A 166 9.00 -5.44 19.10
C ILE A 166 10.17 -5.25 18.16
N ILE A 167 10.32 -6.17 17.20
CA ILE A 167 11.23 -6.00 16.10
C ILE A 167 10.74 -4.75 15.39
N PHE A 168 11.42 -3.64 15.63
CA PHE A 168 11.34 -2.47 14.79
C PHE A 168 11.89 -2.90 13.44
N VAL A 169 11.03 -3.47 12.59
CA VAL A 169 11.31 -3.57 11.18
C VAL A 169 11.45 -2.12 10.73
N HIS A 170 12.70 -1.70 10.60
CA HIS A 170 13.08 -0.45 9.99
C HIS A 170 12.55 -0.54 8.56
N HIS A 171 11.32 -0.06 8.34
CA HIS A 171 10.81 0.08 6.99
C HIS A 171 11.57 1.28 6.41
N PRO A 172 12.51 1.04 5.47
CA PRO A 172 13.18 2.14 4.79
C PRO A 172 12.07 2.96 4.14
N GLU A 173 12.20 4.28 4.27
CA GLU A 173 11.33 5.31 3.73
C GLU A 173 10.45 4.79 2.58
N TYR A 174 9.15 4.64 2.84
CA TYR A 174 8.15 4.35 1.82
C TYR A 174 8.04 5.55 0.89
N ASN A 175 9.00 5.68 -0.02
CA ASN A 175 8.90 6.55 -1.17
C ASN A 175 7.89 5.91 -2.12
N MET A 176 6.62 6.28 -1.97
CA MET A 176 5.49 5.85 -2.80
C MET A 176 5.72 6.09 -4.30
N LYS A 177 6.77 6.83 -4.72
CA LYS A 177 7.11 7.04 -6.12
C LYS A 177 8.07 5.99 -6.71
N THR A 178 8.79 5.20 -5.90
CA THR A 178 9.90 4.38 -6.42
C THR A 178 9.55 2.91 -6.60
N ARG A 179 8.52 2.39 -5.93
CA ARG A 179 8.17 0.95 -5.97
C ARG A 179 7.41 0.55 -7.25
N ALA A 180 6.68 1.47 -7.86
CA ALA A 180 6.02 1.26 -9.16
C ALA A 180 7.03 1.17 -10.33
N VAL A 181 8.22 1.76 -10.19
CA VAL A 181 9.25 1.76 -11.25
C VAL A 181 10.14 0.52 -11.15
N MET A 182 10.39 0.00 -9.95
CA MET A 182 11.33 -1.11 -9.76
C MET A 182 10.76 -2.49 -10.16
N HIS A 183 9.44 -2.68 -10.06
CA HIS A 183 8.79 -3.92 -10.57
C HIS A 183 8.58 -3.91 -12.10
N MET A 184 8.68 -2.76 -12.77
CA MET A 184 8.62 -2.68 -14.23
C MET A 184 9.99 -2.87 -14.92
N LEU A 185 11.10 -2.82 -14.18
CA LEU A 185 12.45 -2.97 -14.76
C LEU A 185 13.04 -4.39 -14.65
N SER A 186 12.37 -5.34 -13.97
CA SER A 186 12.87 -6.72 -13.85
C SER A 186 12.43 -7.65 -15.00
N PHE A 187 11.52 -7.23 -15.88
CA PHE A 187 11.06 -8.05 -17.01
C PHE A 187 11.81 -7.83 -18.34
N ARG A 188 12.95 -7.14 -18.32
CA ARG A 188 13.78 -6.88 -19.51
C ARG A 188 15.16 -7.52 -19.36
N GLY A 189 15.20 -8.84 -19.23
CA GLY A 189 16.46 -9.55 -19.08
C GLY A 189 16.36 -11.06 -18.96
N ARG A 190 15.73 -11.73 -19.93
CA ARG A 190 16.00 -13.15 -20.26
C ARG A 190 15.33 -13.51 -21.59
N GLY A 191 16.15 -13.71 -22.61
CA GLY A 191 15.70 -14.10 -23.95
C GLY A 191 16.77 -13.94 -25.03
N PHE A 192 18.03 -14.29 -24.74
CA PHE A 192 18.95 -14.70 -25.80
C PHE A 192 18.78 -16.21 -25.95
N ILE A 193 18.02 -16.61 -26.96
CA ILE A 193 18.08 -17.96 -27.53
C ILE A 193 18.82 -17.79 -28.86
N THR A 194 20.00 -18.39 -28.91
CA THR A 194 20.83 -18.62 -30.08
C THR A 194 20.04 -19.45 -31.09
N ILE A 195 20.02 -19.01 -32.35
CA ILE A 195 19.59 -19.81 -33.49
C ILE A 195 20.87 -20.29 -34.17
N GLU A 196 21.14 -21.58 -34.08
CA GLU A 196 21.57 -22.46 -35.18
C GLU A 196 20.87 -23.80 -35.02
#